data_AF-A0A2D7ZD10-F1
#
_entry.id   AF-A0A2D7ZD10-F1
#
_cell.length_a   1.000
_cell.length_b   1.000
_cell.length_c   1.000
_cell.angle_alpha   90.00
_cell.angle_beta   90.00
_cell.angle_gamma   90.00
#
_symmetry.space_group_name_H-M   'P 1'
#
loop_
_entity.id
_entity.type
_entity.pdbx_description
1 polymer ?
#
loop_
_entity_poly.entity_id
_entity_poly.type
_entity_poly.pdbx_seq_one_letter_code
_entity_poly.pdbx_strand_id
1 'polypeptide(L)' 'MVELFFEEIRNALEANEQVKLSGFGNFDLRDKRQRPGRNPKTGEEAPIPPRRVLTFRPSHLMKDRVSEGK' A
#
# COMPACT_ATOMS: atom_id res chain seq x y z
N MET A 1 17.95 -10.46 -11.40
CA MET A 1 16.55 -10.78 -11.75
C MET A 1 15.56 -10.29 -10.71
N VAL A 2 15.77 -10.56 -9.42
CA VAL A 2 14.89 -10.07 -8.34
C VAL A 2 14.83 -8.53 -8.29
N GLU A 3 15.98 -7.88 -8.45
CA GLU A 3 16.08 -6.40 -8.41
C GLU A 3 15.31 -5.76 -9.56
N LEU A 4 15.38 -6.35 -10.76
CA LEU A 4 14.60 -5.90 -11.91
C LEU A 4 13.09 -6.00 -11.65
N PHE A 5 12.63 -7.07 -10.99
CA PHE A 5 11.23 -7.20 -10.60
C PHE A 5 10.80 -6.08 -9.66
N PHE A 6 11.61 -5.76 -8.65
CA PHE A 6 11.29 -4.66 -7.72
C PHE A 6 11.42 -3.28 -8.37
N GLU A 7 12.34 -3.09 -9.32
CA GLU A 7 12.39 -1.87 -10.13
C GLU A 7 11.10 -1.68 -10.92
N GLU A 8 10.59 -2.72 -11.60
CA GLU A 8 9.34 -2.52 -12.36
C GLU A 8 8.12 -2.26 -11.49
N ILE A 9 8.08 -2.82 -10.29
CA ILE A 9 7.05 -2.43 -9.31
C ILE A 9 7.20 -0.95 -8.94
N ARG A 10 8.43 -0.46 -8.71
CA ARG A 10 8.67 0.97 -8.40
C ARG A 10 8.23 1.86 -9.56
N ASN A 11 8.70 1.56 -10.77
CA ASN A 11 8.39 2.33 -11.98
C ASN A 11 6.88 2.46 -12.20
N ALA A 12 6.13 1.34 -12.10
CA ALA A 12 4.68 1.36 -12.24
C ALA A 12 3.99 2.22 -11.16
N LEU A 13 4.42 2.10 -9.90
CA LEU A 13 3.84 2.86 -8.79
C LEU A 13 4.17 4.36 -8.88
N GLU A 14 5.36 4.73 -9.34
CA GLU A 14 5.75 6.12 -9.61
C GLU A 14 4.95 6.72 -10.78
N ALA A 15 4.66 5.91 -11.80
CA ALA A 15 3.76 6.25 -12.91
C ALA A 15 2.28 6.32 -12.52
N ASN A 16 1.95 6.05 -11.25
CA ASN A 16 0.60 6.03 -10.69
C ASN A 16 -0.28 4.88 -11.18
N GLU A 17 0.36 3.78 -11.56
CA GLU A 17 -0.30 2.57 -12.00
C GLU A 17 -0.48 1.59 -10.84
N GLN A 18 -1.55 0.82 -10.91
CA GLN A 18 -1.81 -0.26 -9.97
C GLN A 18 -1.02 -1.50 -10.40
N VAL A 19 -0.29 -2.14 -9.46
CA VAL A 19 0.37 -3.43 -9.74
C VAL A 19 -0.50 -4.57 -9.23
N LYS A 20 -0.83 -5.51 -10.11
CA LYS A 20 -1.58 -6.74 -9.77
C LYS A 20 -0.69 -7.96 -9.98
N LEU A 21 -0.46 -8.71 -8.90
CA LEU A 21 0.27 -9.96 -8.91
C LEU A 21 -0.73 -11.10 -8.72
N SER A 22 -1.07 -11.79 -9.82
CA SER A 22 -2.06 -12.86 -9.81
C SER A 22 -1.72 -13.93 -8.76
N GLY A 23 -2.73 -14.36 -8.00
CA GLY A 23 -2.56 -15.30 -6.90
C GLY A 23 -1.86 -14.75 -5.65
N PHE A 24 -1.19 -13.60 -5.71
CA PHE A 24 -0.45 -13.02 -4.60
C PHE A 24 -1.18 -11.83 -3.95
N GLY A 25 -1.53 -10.81 -4.74
CA GLY A 25 -2.20 -9.62 -4.24
C GLY A 25 -1.99 -8.40 -5.15
N ASN A 26 -2.47 -7.26 -4.69
CA ASN A 26 -2.45 -6.00 -5.44
C ASN A 26 -1.78 -4.89 -4.63
N PHE A 27 -0.95 -4.08 -5.28
CA PHE A 27 -0.48 -2.80 -4.78
C PHE A 27 -1.35 -1.70 -5.35
N ASP A 28 -1.98 -0.94 -4.47
CA ASP A 28 -2.95 0.09 -4.80
C ASP A 28 -2.52 1.44 -4.26
N LEU A 29 -2.54 2.43 -5.14
CA LEU A 29 -2.39 3.83 -4.78
C LEU A 29 -3.75 4.42 -4.41
N ARG A 30 -3.80 5.11 -3.28
CA ARG A 30 -5.01 5.79 -2.80
C ARG A 30 -4.69 7.22 -2.41
N ASP A 31 -5.53 8.14 -2.85
CA ASP A 31 -5.46 9.52 -2.40
C ASP A 31 -6.24 9.68 -1.10
N LYS A 32 -5.53 10.13 -0.06
CA LYS A 32 -6.11 10.48 1.22
C LYS A 32 -6.35 11.98 1.25
N ARG A 33 -7.60 12.36 1.58
CA ARG A 33 -7.99 13.75 1.80
C ARG A 33 -7.41 14.26 3.11
N GLN A 34 -7.30 15.58 3.22
CA GLN A 34 -6.99 16.25 4.47
C GLN A 34 -8.01 15.87 5.54
N ARG A 35 -7.55 15.68 6.77
CA ARG A 35 -8.41 15.39 7.92
C ARG A 35 -7.80 15.91 9.22
N PRO A 36 -8.61 16.19 10.26
CA PRO A 36 -8.06 16.48 11.57
C PRO A 36 -7.29 15.26 12.12
N GLY A 37 -6.20 15.54 12.83
CA GLY A 37 -5.39 14.56 13.54
C GLY A 37 -4.84 15.17 14.83
N ARG A 38 -4.08 14.38 15.58
CA ARG A 38 -3.40 14.84 16.78
C ARG A 38 -1.96 14.38 16.79
N ASN A 39 -1.08 15.23 17.30
CA ASN A 39 0.31 14.85 17.56
C ASN A 39 0.32 13.79 18.68
N PRO A 40 0.83 12.56 18.44
CA PRO A 40 0.83 11.51 19.47
C PRO A 40 1.65 11.86 20.72
N LYS A 41 2.60 12.79 20.62
CA LYS A 41 3.46 13.20 21.74
C LYS A 41 2.85 14.32 22.60
N THR A 42 2.18 15.30 21.99
CA THR A 42 1.66 16.49 22.70
C THR A 42 0.13 16.49 22.86
N GLY A 43 -0.59 15.70 22.06
CA GLY A 43 -2.06 15.68 22.04
C GLY A 43 -2.71 16.85 21.29
N GLU A 44 -1.91 17.81 20.83
CA GLU A 44 -2.39 18.99 20.11
C GLU A 44 -2.99 18.61 18.75
N GLU A 45 -4.03 19.34 18.36
CA GLU A 45 -4.68 19.14 17.06
C GLU A 45 -3.80 19.69 15.94
N ALA A 46 -3.54 18.84 14.96
CA ALA A 46 -2.77 19.18 13.78
C ALA A 46 -3.44 18.56 12.54
N PRO A 47 -3.67 19.34 11.47
CA PRO A 47 -4.24 18.80 10.25
C PRO A 47 -3.27 17.81 9.60
N ILE A 48 -3.79 16.66 9.17
CA ILE A 48 -3.03 15.70 8.37
C ILE A 48 -3.21 16.09 6.91
N PRO A 49 -2.15 16.49 6.18
CA PRO A 49 -2.26 16.96 4.81
C PRO A 49 -2.74 15.85 3.87
N PRO A 50 -3.34 16.23 2.72
CA PRO A 50 -3.69 15.26 1.70
C PRO A 50 -2.41 14.62 1.16
N ARG A 51 -2.46 13.31 0.90
CA ARG A 51 -1.30 12.56 0.41
C ARG A 51 -1.72 11.30 -0.32
N ARG A 52 -0.88 10.84 -1.24
CA ARG A 52 -0.99 9.52 -1.83
C ARG A 52 -0.41 8.49 -0.87
N VAL A 53 -1.07 7.35 -0.73
CA VAL A 53 -0.59 6.22 0.06
C VAL A 53 -0.61 4.96 -0.78
N LEU A 54 0.41 4.13 -0.60
CA LEU A 54 0.45 2.78 -1.14
C LEU A 54 -0.20 1.81 -0.14
N THR A 55 -1.04 0.92 -0.63
CA THR A 55 -1.64 -0.17 0.16
C THR A 55 -1.44 -1.49 -0.56
N PHE A 56 -1.02 -2.54 0.16
CA PHE A 56 -1.01 -3.89 -0.36
C PHE A 56 -2.26 -4.63 0.10
N ARG A 57 -2.96 -5.29 -0.82
CA ARG A 57 -4.11 -6.15 -0.55
C ARG A 57 -3.77 -7.58 -0.97
N PRO A 58 -3.52 -8.50 -0.02
CA PRO A 58 -3.26 -9.89 -0.37
C PRO A 58 -4.49 -10.53 -1.02
N SER A 59 -4.25 -11.42 -1.98
CA SER A 59 -5.29 -12.20 -2.66
C SER A 59 -5.99 -13.15 -1.68
N HIS A 60 -7.16 -13.66 -2.05
CA HIS A 60 -7.82 -14.73 -1.28
C HIS A 60 -6.92 -15.96 -1.18
N LEU A 61 -6.37 -16.42 -2.31
CA LEU A 61 -5.44 -17.54 -2.39
C LEU A 61 -4.24 -17.40 -1.43
N MET A 62 -3.66 -16.19 -1.35
CA MET A 62 -2.54 -15.91 -0.46
C MET A 62 -2.96 -15.96 1.02
N LYS A 63 -4.12 -15.36 1.34
CA LYS A 63 -4.67 -15.39 2.70
C LYS A 63 -4.96 -16.82 3.15
N ASP A 64 -5.58 -17.62 2.28
CA ASP A 64 -5.97 -19.00 2.57
C ASP A 64 -4.72 -19.84 2.86
N ARG A 65 -3.70 -19.75 1.99
CA ARG A 65 -2.41 -20.43 2.18
C ARG A 65 -1.73 -20.07 3.51
N VAL A 66 -1.78 -18.81 3.92
CA VAL A 66 -1.20 -18.37 5.20
C VAL A 66 -2.04 -18.87 6.38
N SER A 67 -3.35 -18.85 6.27
CA SER A 67 -4.24 -19.33 7.34
C SER A 67 -4.21 -20.86 7.52
N GLU A 68 -3.97 -21.60 6.44
CA GLU A 68 -3.91 -23.07 6.46
C GLU A 68 -2.56 -23.62 6.96
N GLY A 69 -1.57 -22.76 7.22
CA GLY A 69 -0.34 -23.14 7.92
C GLY A 69 0.44 -24.29 7.29
N LYS A 70 0.51 -24.35 5.95
CA LYS A 70 1.43 -25.25 5.24
C LYS A 70 2.75 -24.57 4.95
#